data_AF-A0A2V7HBD8-F1
#
_entry.id   AF-A0A2V7HBD8-F1
#
_cell.length_a   1.000
_cell.length_b   1.000
_cell.length_c   1.000
_cell.angle_alpha   90.00
_cell.angle_beta   90.00
_cell.angle_gamma   90.00
#
_symmetry.space_group_name_H-M   'P 1'
#
loop_
_entity.id
_entity.type
_entity.pdbx_description
1 polymer ?
#
loop_
_entity_poly.entity_id
_entity_poly.type
_entity_poly.pdbx_seq_one_letter_code
_entity_poly.pdbx_strand_id
1 'polypeptide(L)'
;MIKSRAFYIAATIGTILQAVMVWVGHSNATVAGLFAVGGMGISLLGGLIYAALSSDKSAKGLAAGGATAGGICALVGILLSFALGDVPALILVMGTLSSAVTGAIGGLAGKI
;
A
#
# COMPACT_ATOMS: atom_id res chain seq x y z
N MET A 1 -17.02 5.57 -8.78
CA MET A 1 -17.22 5.33 -7.34
C MET A 1 -16.38 4.11 -6.97
N ILE A 2 -15.57 4.19 -5.90
CA ILE A 2 -14.72 3.08 -5.48
C ILE A 2 -15.61 1.90 -5.07
N LYS A 3 -15.26 0.69 -5.53
CA LYS A 3 -16.01 -0.52 -5.18
C LYS A 3 -15.60 -0.98 -3.78
N SER A 4 -16.50 -0.78 -2.80
CA SER A 4 -16.20 -1.00 -1.38
C SER A 4 -15.66 -2.41 -1.09
N ARG A 5 -16.25 -3.47 -1.66
CA ARG A 5 -15.78 -4.85 -1.44
C ARG A 5 -14.34 -5.07 -1.91
N ALA A 6 -14.02 -4.65 -3.13
CA ALA A 6 -12.68 -4.79 -3.69
C ALA A 6 -11.66 -3.97 -2.88
N PHE A 7 -12.05 -2.76 -2.48
CA PHE A 7 -11.25 -1.90 -1.62
C PHE A 7 -10.95 -2.54 -0.26
N TYR A 8 -11.96 -3.07 0.45
CA TYR A 8 -11.74 -3.69 1.76
C TYR A 8 -10.80 -4.89 1.65
N ILE A 9 -10.98 -5.76 0.66
CA ILE A 9 -10.10 -6.92 0.47
C ILE A 9 -8.65 -6.48 0.19
N ALA A 10 -8.46 -5.56 -0.76
CA ALA A 10 -7.15 -5.05 -1.11
C ALA A 10 -6.46 -4.34 0.08
N ALA A 11 -7.19 -3.50 0.81
CA ALA A 11 -6.69 -2.78 1.97
C ALA A 11 -6.35 -3.74 3.12
N THR A 12 -7.18 -4.73 3.41
CA THR A 12 -6.91 -5.73 4.45
C THR A 12 -5.66 -6.56 4.13
N ILE A 13 -5.56 -7.09 2.91
CA ILE A 13 -4.38 -7.87 2.49
C ILE A 13 -3.12 -7.01 2.54
N GLY A 14 -3.18 -5.80 1.97
CA GLY A 14 -2.06 -4.86 1.99
C GLY A 14 -1.64 -4.47 3.41
N THR A 15 -2.59 -4.29 4.32
CA THR A 15 -2.31 -3.91 5.71
C THR A 15 -1.67 -5.05 6.49
N ILE A 16 -2.14 -6.29 6.28
CA ILE A 16 -1.52 -7.47 6.88
C ILE A 16 -0.08 -7.63 6.38
N LEU A 17 0.14 -7.50 5.06
CA LEU A 17 1.48 -7.58 4.48
C LEU A 17 2.41 -6.48 5.01
N GLN A 18 1.91 -5.25 5.13
CA GLN A 18 2.66 -4.13 5.73
C GLN A 18 3.01 -4.43 7.19
N ALA A 19 2.05 -4.85 8.01
CA ALA A 19 2.29 -5.19 9.41
C ALA A 19 3.33 -6.32 9.57
N VAL A 20 3.26 -7.36 8.74
CA VAL A 20 4.25 -8.45 8.72
C VAL A 20 5.63 -7.92 8.34
N MET A 21 5.72 -7.07 7.32
CA MET A 21 6.99 -6.46 6.90
C MET A 21 7.60 -5.64 8.03
N VAL A 22 6.80 -4.80 8.69
CA VAL A 22 7.23 -3.96 9.81
C VAL A 22 7.73 -4.82 10.97
N TRP A 23 6.95 -5.85 11.34
CA TRP A 23 7.33 -6.77 12.41
C TRP A 23 8.68 -7.45 12.14
N VAL A 24 8.88 -7.95 10.91
CA VAL A 24 10.13 -8.61 10.51
C VAL A 24 11.28 -7.60 10.45
N GLY A 25 11.04 -6.39 9.93
CA GLY A 25 12.05 -5.34 9.79
C GLY A 25 12.51 -4.75 11.12
N HIS A 26 11.63 -4.72 12.13
CA HIS A 26 11.96 -4.23 13.47
C HIS A 26 13.15 -4.97 14.09
N SER A 27 13.23 -6.29 13.88
CA SER A 27 14.33 -7.12 14.41
C SER A 27 15.45 -7.38 13.41
N ASN A 28 15.34 -6.91 12.15
CA ASN A 28 16.29 -7.21 11.09
C ASN A 28 16.62 -5.98 10.23
N ALA A 29 17.83 -5.45 10.40
CA ALA A 29 18.32 -4.26 9.69
C ALA A 29 18.29 -4.41 8.15
N THR A 30 18.48 -5.62 7.61
CA THR A 30 18.39 -5.88 6.17
C THR A 30 16.97 -5.66 5.65
N VAL A 31 15.96 -6.06 6.43
CA VAL A 31 14.54 -5.89 6.07
C VAL A 31 14.09 -4.45 6.33
N ALA A 32 14.60 -3.80 7.39
CA ALA A 32 14.36 -2.36 7.61
C ALA A 32 14.86 -1.51 6.44
N GLY A 33 16.02 -1.86 5.85
CA GLY A 33 16.53 -1.21 4.64
C GLY A 33 15.61 -1.36 3.42
N LEU A 34 14.69 -2.32 3.44
CA LEU A 34 13.71 -2.53 2.39
C LEU A 34 12.37 -1.83 2.64
N PHE A 35 12.13 -1.19 3.79
CA PHE A 35 10.83 -0.58 4.13
C PHE A 35 10.25 0.31 3.03
N ALA A 36 11.09 1.16 2.41
CA ALA A 36 10.64 2.01 1.32
C ALA A 36 10.22 1.20 0.08
N VAL A 37 11.10 0.32 -0.42
CA VAL A 37 10.86 -0.42 -1.67
C VAL A 37 9.79 -1.49 -1.47
N GLY A 38 9.88 -2.28 -0.40
CA GLY A 38 8.91 -3.32 -0.08
C GLY A 38 7.55 -2.75 0.31
N GLY A 39 7.51 -1.66 1.08
CA GLY A 39 6.25 -0.98 1.42
C GLY A 39 5.52 -0.46 0.18
N MET A 40 6.25 0.19 -0.75
CA MET A 40 5.70 0.61 -2.04
C MET A 40 5.28 -0.59 -2.90
N GLY A 41 6.04 -1.69 -2.88
CA GLY A 41 5.69 -2.92 -3.58
C GLY A 41 4.39 -3.54 -3.07
N ILE A 42 4.17 -3.55 -1.75
CA ILE A 42 2.90 -3.99 -1.15
C ILE A 42 1.76 -3.08 -1.59
N SER A 43 1.97 -1.77 -1.66
CA SER A 43 0.97 -0.84 -2.17
C SER A 43 0.67 -1.04 -3.65
N LEU A 44 1.66 -1.39 -4.47
CA LEU A 44 1.47 -1.80 -5.87
C LEU A 44 0.58 -3.04 -5.96
N LEU A 45 0.87 -4.06 -5.15
CA LEU A 45 0.07 -5.28 -5.05
C LEU A 45 -1.36 -4.98 -4.60
N GLY A 46 -1.55 -4.09 -3.61
CA GLY A 46 -2.87 -3.62 -3.20
C GLY A 46 -3.64 -2.98 -4.37
N GLY A 47 -2.96 -2.18 -5.19
CA GLY A 47 -3.53 -1.62 -6.42
C GLY A 47 -3.94 -2.70 -7.43
N LEU A 48 -3.07 -3.69 -7.67
CA LEU A 48 -3.35 -4.81 -8.58
C LEU A 48 -4.52 -5.67 -8.11
N ILE A 49 -4.58 -5.99 -6.81
CA ILE A 49 -5.67 -6.75 -6.19
C ILE A 49 -6.99 -5.98 -6.31
N TYR A 50 -6.97 -4.66 -6.06
CA TYR A 50 -8.14 -3.82 -6.27
C TYR A 50 -8.61 -3.89 -7.72
N ALA A 51 -7.71 -3.75 -8.69
CA ALA A 51 -8.04 -3.80 -10.11
C ALA A 51 -8.62 -5.16 -10.54
N ALA A 52 -8.01 -6.26 -10.09
CA ALA A 52 -8.47 -7.62 -10.39
C ALA A 52 -9.87 -7.93 -9.81
N LEU A 53 -10.19 -7.37 -8.64
CA LEU A 53 -11.48 -7.57 -7.97
C LEU A 53 -12.52 -6.51 -8.35
N SER A 54 -12.08 -5.43 -8.97
CA SER A 54 -12.91 -4.33 -9.44
C SER A 54 -13.56 -4.70 -10.76
N SER A 55 -14.90 -4.59 -10.83
CA SER A 55 -15.61 -4.65 -12.12
C SER A 55 -15.51 -3.34 -12.92
N ASP A 56 -14.83 -2.32 -12.38
CA ASP A 56 -14.66 -1.02 -13.02
C ASP A 56 -13.61 -1.11 -14.13
N LYS A 57 -13.99 -0.72 -15.36
CA LYS A 57 -13.08 -0.68 -16.52
C LYS A 57 -12.47 0.70 -16.75
N SER A 58 -12.90 1.70 -15.98
CA SER A 58 -12.40 3.06 -16.12
C SER A 58 -11.01 3.20 -15.51
N ALA A 59 -10.05 3.67 -16.31
CA ALA A 59 -8.68 3.95 -15.84
C ALA A 59 -8.66 4.90 -14.63
N LYS A 60 -9.56 5.89 -14.60
CA LYS A 60 -9.69 6.82 -13.46
C LYS A 60 -10.19 6.12 -12.20
N GLY A 61 -11.16 5.21 -12.32
CA GLY A 61 -11.72 4.46 -11.20
C GLY A 61 -10.72 3.46 -10.60
N LEU A 62 -9.96 2.80 -11.47
CA LEU A 62 -8.89 1.88 -11.10
C LEU A 62 -7.71 2.60 -10.43
N ALA A 63 -7.26 3.74 -10.99
CA ALA A 63 -6.21 4.55 -10.39
C ALA A 63 -6.62 5.08 -9.01
N ALA A 64 -7.83 5.64 -8.87
CA ALA A 64 -8.29 6.18 -7.59
C ALA A 64 -8.49 5.09 -6.52
N GLY A 65 -9.03 3.93 -6.90
CA GLY A 65 -9.19 2.81 -5.98
C GLY A 65 -7.86 2.16 -5.57
N GLY A 66 -6.93 2.02 -6.52
CA GLY A 66 -5.58 1.56 -6.22
C GLY A 66 -4.79 2.54 -5.35
N ALA A 67 -4.92 3.85 -5.62
CA ALA A 67 -4.27 4.89 -4.82
C ALA A 67 -4.75 4.91 -3.37
N THR A 68 -6.07 4.79 -3.18
CA THR A 68 -6.67 4.76 -1.85
C THR A 68 -6.33 3.48 -1.10
N ALA A 69 -6.41 2.32 -1.75
CA ALA A 69 -6.03 1.05 -1.13
C ALA A 69 -4.54 1.03 -0.74
N GLY A 70 -3.65 1.39 -1.68
CA GLY A 70 -2.21 1.43 -1.48
C GLY A 70 -1.75 2.50 -0.50
N GLY A 71 -2.41 3.66 -0.47
CA GLY A 71 -2.14 4.73 0.49
C GLY A 71 -2.60 4.37 1.90
N ILE A 72 -3.80 3.81 2.07
CA ILE A 72 -4.33 3.47 3.40
C ILE A 72 -3.53 2.32 4.03
N CYS A 73 -3.18 1.28 3.27
CA CYS A 73 -2.37 0.20 3.83
C CYS A 73 -0.96 0.66 4.21
N ALA A 74 -0.33 1.51 3.39
CA ALA A 74 0.99 2.08 3.69
C ALA A 74 0.93 3.02 4.90
N LEU A 75 -0.11 3.85 5.02
CA LEU A 75 -0.28 4.73 6.17
C LEU A 75 -0.30 3.93 7.47
N VAL A 76 -1.07 2.83 7.52
CA VAL A 76 -1.15 1.96 8.70
C VAL A 76 0.20 1.30 8.99
N GLY A 77 0.88 0.78 7.97
CA GLY A 77 2.21 0.18 8.12
C GLY A 77 3.26 1.18 8.63
N ILE A 78 3.36 2.35 8.02
CA ILE A 78 4.34 3.37 8.40
C ILE A 78 4.02 3.95 9.79
N LEU A 79 2.74 4.07 10.16
CA LEU A 79 2.34 4.44 11.52
C LEU A 79 2.82 3.41 12.55
N LEU A 80 2.69 2.12 12.25
CA LEU A 80 3.21 1.04 13.10
C LEU A 80 4.73 1.15 13.25
N SER A 81 5.47 1.31 12.14
CA SER A 81 6.93 1.48 12.20
C SER A 81 7.35 2.75 12.96
N PHE A 82 6.62 3.86 12.80
CA PHE A 82 6.88 5.09 13.54
C PHE A 82 6.66 4.90 15.04
N ALA A 83 5.58 4.22 15.43
CA ALA A 83 5.29 3.91 16.84
C ALA A 83 6.33 2.98 17.47
N LEU A 84 6.93 2.08 16.67
CA LEU A 84 8.04 1.21 17.08
C LEU A 84 9.40 1.91 17.09
N GLY A 85 9.49 3.15 16.58
CA GLY A 85 10.73 3.93 16.51
C GLY A 85 11.63 3.59 15.32
N ASP A 86 11.15 2.82 14.34
CA ASP A 86 11.96 2.33 13.22
C ASP A 86 12.19 3.40 12.13
N VAL A 87 11.31 4.40 12.02
CA VAL A 87 11.38 5.45 10.97
C VAL A 87 10.93 6.81 11.49
N PRO A 88 11.49 7.92 10.98
CA PRO A 88 11.10 9.26 11.38
C PRO A 88 9.74 9.68 10.82
N ALA A 89 9.07 10.61 11.50
CA ALA A 89 7.73 11.11 11.14
C ALA A 89 7.62 11.67 9.70
N LEU A 90 8.73 12.11 9.10
CA LEU A 90 8.76 12.57 7.71
C LEU A 90 8.39 11.46 6.71
N ILE A 91 8.76 10.21 7.00
CA ILE A 91 8.45 9.04 6.15
C ILE A 91 6.95 8.73 6.17
N LEU A 92 6.25 9.13 7.23
CA LEU A 92 4.80 8.97 7.37
C LEU A 92 4.05 9.71 6.27
N VAL A 93 4.47 10.94 5.95
CA VAL A 93 3.87 11.73 4.87
C VAL A 93 4.41 11.31 3.51
N MET A 94 5.75 11.29 3.36
CA MET A 94 6.37 10.99 2.07
C MET A 94 6.13 9.56 1.59
N GLY A 95 6.24 8.58 2.49
CA GLY A 95 6.01 7.17 2.19
C GLY A 95 4.55 6.86 1.92
N THR A 96 3.60 7.53 2.58
CA THR A 96 2.17 7.37 2.28
C THR A 96 1.84 7.94 0.90
N LEU A 97 2.35 9.13 0.57
CA LEU A 97 2.11 9.76 -0.74
C LEU A 97 2.73 8.95 -1.87
N SER A 98 3.98 8.50 -1.73
CA SER A 98 4.62 7.65 -2.73
C SER A 98 3.87 6.33 -2.90
N SER A 99 3.43 5.71 -1.80
CA SER A 99 2.65 4.48 -1.82
C SER A 99 1.27 4.65 -2.43
N ALA A 100 0.63 5.80 -2.26
CA ALA A 100 -0.62 6.12 -2.95
C ALA A 100 -0.40 6.23 -4.46
N VAL A 101 0.69 6.86 -4.91
CA VAL A 101 1.06 6.90 -6.33
C VAL A 101 1.36 5.50 -6.85
N THR A 102 2.14 4.70 -6.13
CA THR A 102 2.47 3.33 -6.51
C THR A 102 1.24 2.42 -6.54
N GLY A 103 0.30 2.59 -5.61
CA GLY A 103 -0.99 1.91 -5.63
C GLY A 103 -1.86 2.33 -6.82
N ALA A 104 -1.83 3.61 -7.21
CA ALA A 104 -2.49 4.09 -8.42
C ALA A 104 -1.93 3.41 -9.68
N ILE A 105 -0.59 3.29 -9.75
CA ILE A 105 0.10 2.58 -10.82
C ILE A 105 -0.30 1.10 -10.84
N GLY A 106 -0.34 0.43 -9.69
CA GLY A 106 -0.82 -0.95 -9.58
C GLY A 106 -2.26 -1.11 -10.07
N GLY A 107 -3.15 -0.17 -9.69
CA GLY A 107 -4.53 -0.15 -10.17
C GLY A 107 -4.63 0.00 -11.69
N LEU A 108 -3.80 0.86 -12.28
CA LEU A 108 -3.74 1.05 -13.73
C LEU A 108 -3.13 -0.15 -14.46
N ALA A 109 -2.08 -0.75 -13.90
CA ALA A 109 -1.40 -1.91 -14.47
C ALA A 109 -2.31 -3.14 -14.50
N GLY A 110 -3.16 -3.32 -13.48
CA GLY A 110 -4.15 -4.41 -13.44
C GLY A 110 -5.32 -4.25 -14.43
N LYS A 111 -5.35 -3.17 -15.22
CA LYS A 111 -6.30 -2.98 -16.32
C LYS A 111 -5.94 -3.81 -17.57
N ILE A 112 -4.64 -4.10 -17.74
CA ILE A 112 -4.07 -4.78 -18.91
C ILE A 112 -4.37 -6.27 -18.81
#